data_AF-Q7WT06-F1
#
_entry.id   AF-Q7WT06-F1
#
_cell.length_a   1.000
_cell.length_b   1.000
_cell.length_c   1.000
_cell.angle_alpha   90.00
_cell.angle_beta   90.00
_cell.angle_gamma   90.00
#
_symmetry.space_group_name_H-M   'P 1'
#
loop_
_entity.id
_entity.type
_entity.pdbx_description
1 polymer ?
#
loop_
_entity_poly.entity_id
_entity_poly.type
_entity_poly.pdbx_seq_one_letter_code
_entity_poly.pdbx_strand_id
1 'polypeptide(L)'
;IALPKSFRAGRVWLPSLGVCAVEPLPGGWLMRVEEEARPEEPGAEAASRVVLDLSRPRRWTVAVSGVAGCWQQELSPRHAELLYVLALHRDGRTAAELADDVFGDRTRTVTVRAEMSRVRRNLAGVLAHRPYRFREEVAVEVLRPERPADLLPHSTAPAVRAGRA
;
A
#
# COMPACT_ATOMS: atom_id res chain seq x y z
N ILE A 1 -13.76 3.26 11.01
CA ILE A 1 -13.35 3.35 9.58
C ILE A 1 -12.33 4.47 9.47
N ALA A 2 -11.18 4.24 8.82
CA ALA A 2 -10.19 5.29 8.59
C ALA A 2 -10.66 6.16 7.42
N LEU A 3 -10.79 7.47 7.66
CA LEU A 3 -11.26 8.44 6.68
C LEU A 3 -10.10 9.32 6.18
N PRO A 4 -10.08 9.72 4.91
CA PRO A 4 -9.20 10.76 4.39
C PRO A 4 -9.29 12.04 5.22
N LYS A 5 -8.17 12.78 5.34
CA LYS A 5 -8.14 14.07 6.05
C LYS A 5 -9.03 15.13 5.40
N SER A 6 -9.39 14.95 4.13
CA SER A 6 -10.28 15.84 3.38
C SER A 6 -11.03 15.06 2.32
N PHE A 7 -12.29 15.43 2.09
CA PHE A 7 -13.10 14.91 0.99
C PHE A 7 -13.28 15.96 -0.11
N ARG A 8 -13.51 15.49 -1.33
CA ARG A 8 -14.04 16.26 -2.46
C ARG A 8 -15.27 15.54 -2.98
N ALA A 9 -16.23 16.28 -3.52
CA ALA A 9 -17.38 15.68 -4.18
C ALA A 9 -16.90 14.76 -5.32
N GLY A 10 -17.46 13.57 -5.42
CA GLY A 10 -17.09 12.56 -6.43
C GLY A 10 -16.81 11.18 -5.85
N ARG A 11 -16.19 10.31 -6.65
CA ARG A 11 -15.82 8.95 -6.24
C ARG A 11 -14.49 8.95 -5.49
N VAL A 12 -14.49 8.33 -4.32
CA VAL A 12 -13.29 8.09 -3.50
C VAL A 12 -13.20 6.62 -3.17
N TRP A 13 -12.01 6.05 -3.22
CA TRP A 13 -11.81 4.70 -2.72
C TRP A 13 -11.41 4.75 -1.24
N LEU A 14 -12.08 3.93 -0.42
CA LEU A 14 -11.80 3.78 1.00
C LEU A 14 -11.31 2.37 1.34
N PRO A 15 -10.20 2.24 2.10
CA PRO A 15 -9.62 0.98 2.52
C PRO A 15 -10.58 -0.13 2.94
N SER A 16 -11.53 0.20 3.81
CA SER A 16 -12.46 -0.77 4.39
C SER A 16 -13.81 -0.86 3.69
N LEU A 17 -14.10 0.03 2.74
CA LEU A 17 -15.41 0.17 2.11
C LEU A 17 -15.40 0.05 0.58
N GLY A 18 -14.23 0.07 -0.07
CA GLY A 18 -14.14 0.09 -1.52
C GLY A 18 -14.52 1.45 -2.10
N VAL A 19 -15.09 1.46 -3.31
CA VAL A 19 -15.49 2.69 -3.99
C VAL A 19 -16.68 3.33 -3.26
N CYS A 20 -16.57 4.61 -2.95
CA CYS A 20 -17.60 5.38 -2.27
C CYS A 20 -17.91 6.64 -3.08
N ALA A 21 -19.17 6.90 -3.36
CA ALA A 21 -19.63 8.20 -3.82
C ALA A 21 -19.70 9.16 -2.63
N VAL A 22 -19.09 10.33 -2.76
CA VAL A 22 -19.07 11.38 -1.73
C VAL A 22 -19.79 12.61 -2.25
N GLU A 23 -20.81 13.03 -1.51
CA GLU A 23 -21.66 14.18 -1.84
C GLU A 23 -21.61 15.20 -0.68
N PRO A 24 -21.48 16.51 -0.95
CA PRO A 24 -21.51 17.53 0.09
C PRO A 24 -22.91 17.68 0.67
N LEU A 25 -23.01 17.81 1.99
CA LEU A 25 -24.23 18.14 2.71
C LEU A 25 -24.02 19.38 3.60
N PRO A 26 -25.08 20.11 3.99
CA PRO A 26 -24.96 21.17 4.98
C PRO A 26 -24.32 20.63 6.27
N GLY A 27 -23.14 21.13 6.61
CA GLY A 27 -22.40 20.73 7.82
C GLY A 27 -21.63 19.40 7.72
N GLY A 28 -21.54 18.76 6.54
CA GLY A 28 -20.81 17.50 6.43
C GLY A 28 -20.79 16.87 5.03
N TRP A 29 -20.65 15.55 5.01
CA TRP A 29 -20.54 14.76 3.79
C TRP A 29 -21.45 13.53 3.89
N LEU A 30 -22.17 13.23 2.82
CA LEU A 30 -22.79 11.92 2.61
C LEU A 30 -21.80 11.03 1.88
N MET A 31 -21.71 9.79 2.33
CA MET A 31 -20.86 8.79 1.72
C MET A 31 -21.65 7.54 1.49
N ARG A 32 -21.69 7.09 0.24
CA ARG A 32 -22.43 5.91 -0.20
C ARG A 32 -21.45 4.92 -0.76
N VAL A 33 -21.38 3.74 -0.16
CA VAL A 33 -20.60 2.65 -0.74
C VAL A 33 -21.26 2.29 -2.06
N GLU A 34 -20.53 2.41 -3.17
CA GLU A 34 -20.98 1.83 -4.41
C GLU A 34 -20.71 0.33 -4.28
N GLU A 35 -21.78 -0.48 -4.19
CA GLU A 35 -21.64 -1.92 -4.31
C GLU A 35 -20.93 -2.22 -5.62
N GLU A 36 -19.83 -2.98 -5.55
CA GLU A 36 -19.14 -3.47 -6.74
C GLU A 36 -20.19 -4.12 -7.64
N ALA A 37 -20.49 -3.48 -8.77
CA ALA A 37 -21.17 -4.14 -9.86
C ALA A 37 -20.40 -5.44 -10.08
N ARG A 38 -21.11 -6.57 -9.98
CA ARG A 38 -20.61 -7.91 -10.27
C ARG A 38 -19.69 -7.82 -11.49
N PRO A 39 -18.48 -8.41 -11.49
CA PRO A 39 -17.53 -8.21 -12.57
C PRO A 39 -18.11 -8.77 -13.87
N GLU A 40 -18.76 -7.90 -14.64
CA GLU A 40 -19.18 -8.12 -16.01
C GLU A 40 -18.01 -7.66 -16.88
N GLU A 41 -17.31 -8.67 -17.40
CA GLU A 41 -16.29 -8.64 -18.44
C GLU A 41 -14.89 -8.02 -18.11
N PRO A 42 -13.80 -8.77 -18.35
CA PRO A 42 -12.43 -8.30 -18.19
C PRO A 42 -12.07 -7.40 -19.38
N GLY A 43 -12.37 -6.11 -19.27
CA GLY A 43 -12.25 -5.22 -20.43
C GLY A 43 -12.15 -3.72 -20.15
N ALA A 44 -11.73 -3.29 -18.95
CA ALA A 44 -11.23 -1.93 -18.68
C ALA A 44 -10.79 -1.77 -17.21
N GLU A 45 -9.92 -2.64 -16.69
CA GLU A 45 -9.26 -2.36 -15.41
C GLU A 45 -8.23 -1.26 -15.64
N ALA A 46 -8.60 0.00 -15.38
CA ALA A 46 -7.61 1.07 -15.41
C ALA A 46 -6.52 0.78 -14.36
N ALA A 47 -5.29 0.63 -14.85
CA ALA A 47 -4.12 0.32 -14.05
C ALA A 47 -4.08 1.19 -12.79
N SER A 48 -4.16 0.53 -11.64
CA SER A 48 -4.01 1.23 -10.36
C SER A 48 -2.55 1.63 -10.21
N ARG A 49 -2.27 2.89 -9.87
CA ARG A 49 -0.93 3.36 -9.54
C ARG A 49 -0.78 3.42 -8.02
N VAL A 50 0.32 2.87 -7.52
CA VAL A 50 0.75 2.96 -6.12
C VAL A 50 2.01 3.81 -6.07
N VAL A 51 2.00 4.86 -5.24
CA VAL A 51 3.17 5.65 -4.92
C VAL A 51 3.55 5.38 -3.47
N LEU A 52 4.70 4.77 -3.26
CA LEU A 52 5.31 4.57 -1.95
C LEU A 52 6.32 5.71 -1.71
N ASP A 53 5.90 6.72 -0.96
CA ASP A 53 6.75 7.86 -0.62
C ASP A 53 7.58 7.56 0.64
N LEU A 54 8.86 7.28 0.42
CA LEU A 54 9.89 7.09 1.45
C LEU A 54 10.90 8.24 1.48
N SER A 55 10.63 9.35 0.76
CA SER A 55 11.55 10.47 0.59
C SER A 55 11.84 11.20 1.89
N ARG A 56 10.93 11.12 2.87
CA ARG A 56 11.07 11.75 4.19
C ARG A 56 11.50 10.74 5.24
N PRO A 57 12.47 11.05 6.11
CA PRO A 57 13.07 10.10 7.05
C PRO A 57 12.13 9.62 8.17
N ARG A 58 11.03 10.33 8.44
CA ARG A 58 10.11 10.01 9.57
C ARG A 58 8.63 10.02 9.18
N ARG A 59 8.32 10.19 7.90
CA ARG A 59 6.95 10.31 7.43
C ARG A 59 6.82 9.62 6.09
N TRP A 60 6.39 8.37 6.14
CA TRP A 60 6.24 7.53 4.96
C TRP A 60 4.78 7.35 4.64
N THR A 61 4.45 7.42 3.37
CA THR A 61 3.06 7.30 2.93
C THR A 61 2.93 6.36 1.77
N VAL A 62 1.80 5.67 1.70
CA VAL A 62 1.36 5.00 0.48
C VAL A 62 0.17 5.76 -0.06
N ALA A 63 0.20 6.08 -1.35
CA ALA A 63 -0.93 6.61 -2.08
C ALA A 63 -1.32 5.62 -3.18
N VAL A 64 -2.61 5.46 -3.40
CA VAL A 64 -3.14 4.64 -4.50
C VAL A 64 -4.12 5.48 -5.30
N SER A 65 -4.00 5.43 -6.61
CA SER A 65 -4.89 6.13 -7.54
C SER A 65 -5.32 5.18 -8.66
N GLY A 66 -6.61 5.21 -9.00
CA GLY A 66 -7.18 4.49 -10.14
C GLY A 66 -8.46 5.19 -10.62
N VAL A 67 -9.22 4.54 -11.50
CA VAL A 67 -10.51 5.08 -12.00
C VAL A 67 -11.52 5.38 -10.89
N ALA A 68 -11.44 4.64 -9.78
CA ALA A 68 -12.31 4.82 -8.63
C ALA A 68 -11.92 6.01 -7.72
N GLY A 69 -10.85 6.74 -8.05
CA GLY A 69 -10.33 7.86 -7.28
C GLY A 69 -8.95 7.59 -6.69
N CYS A 70 -8.53 8.46 -5.77
CA CYS A 70 -7.25 8.34 -5.07
C CYS A 70 -7.38 8.48 -3.56
N TRP A 71 -6.46 7.86 -2.84
CA TRP A 71 -6.32 8.01 -1.40
C TRP A 71 -4.85 7.90 -1.00
N GLN A 72 -4.55 8.36 0.21
CA GLN A 72 -3.22 8.29 0.79
C GLN A 72 -3.32 8.05 2.30
N GLN A 73 -2.38 7.28 2.84
CA GLN A 73 -2.24 7.10 4.29
C GLN A 73 -0.77 7.10 4.72
N GLU A 74 -0.55 7.39 6.01
CA GLU A 74 0.76 7.20 6.65
C GLU A 74 0.99 5.72 7.00
N LEU A 75 2.25 5.31 6.91
CA LEU A 75 2.71 3.95 7.17
C LEU A 75 3.41 3.86 8.52
N SER A 76 3.22 2.73 9.20
CA SER A 76 4.12 2.34 10.28
C SER A 76 5.50 1.99 9.71
N PRO A 77 6.58 2.03 10.51
CA PRO A 77 7.90 1.63 10.06
C PRO A 77 7.90 0.24 9.42
N ARG A 78 7.22 -0.73 10.06
CA ARG A 78 7.17 -2.11 9.59
C ARG A 78 6.42 -2.26 8.27
N HIS A 79 5.32 -1.53 8.09
CA HIS A 79 4.59 -1.55 6.82
C HIS A 79 5.40 -0.89 5.70
N ALA A 80 6.14 0.18 5.99
CA ALA A 80 7.00 0.83 5.01
C ALA A 80 8.13 -0.10 4.55
N GLU A 81 8.76 -0.83 5.46
CA GLU A 81 9.76 -1.86 5.15
C GLU A 81 9.18 -2.98 4.27
N LEU A 82 8.03 -3.54 4.64
CA LEU A 82 7.39 -4.62 3.88
C LEU A 82 7.03 -4.17 2.45
N LEU A 83 6.40 -3.01 2.30
CA LEU A 83 6.03 -2.47 0.99
C LEU A 83 7.27 -2.11 0.17
N TYR A 84 8.34 -1.63 0.80
CA TYR A 84 9.62 -1.38 0.13
C TYR A 84 10.20 -2.66 -0.46
N VAL A 85 10.28 -3.74 0.34
CA VAL A 85 10.77 -5.05 -0.14
C VAL A 85 9.93 -5.57 -1.29
N LEU A 86 8.60 -5.48 -1.20
CA LEU A 86 7.72 -5.91 -2.29
C LEU A 86 7.83 -5.03 -3.54
N ALA A 87 8.18 -3.76 -3.41
CA ALA A 87 8.44 -2.89 -4.56
C ALA A 87 9.77 -3.24 -5.25
N LEU A 88 10.78 -3.72 -4.51
CA LEU A 88 12.02 -4.24 -5.08
C LEU A 88 11.85 -5.60 -5.76
N HIS A 89 10.95 -6.44 -5.25
CA HIS A 89 10.72 -7.79 -5.75
C HIS A 89 9.32 -7.92 -6.34
N ARG A 90 9.16 -7.41 -7.58
CA ARG A 90 7.86 -7.39 -8.28
C ARG A 90 7.28 -8.78 -8.54
N ASP A 91 8.13 -9.79 -8.74
CA ASP A 91 7.71 -11.20 -8.89
C ASP A 91 7.14 -11.79 -7.58
N GLY A 92 7.46 -11.14 -6.46
CA GLY A 92 6.93 -11.42 -5.14
C GLY A 92 7.92 -12.10 -4.19
N ARG A 93 7.49 -12.19 -2.94
CA ARG A 93 8.19 -12.86 -1.85
C ARG A 93 7.27 -13.78 -1.06
N THR A 94 7.76 -14.95 -0.69
CA THR A 94 7.10 -15.83 0.27
C THR A 94 7.15 -15.23 1.68
N ALA A 95 6.36 -15.79 2.61
CA ALA A 95 6.39 -15.35 4.01
C ALA A 95 7.79 -15.52 4.66
N ALA A 96 8.51 -16.57 4.29
CA ALA A 96 9.84 -16.86 4.82
C ALA A 96 10.90 -15.92 4.26
N GLU A 97 10.84 -15.60 2.96
CA GLU A 97 11.75 -14.63 2.35
C GLU A 97 11.50 -13.22 2.85
N LEU A 98 10.23 -12.78 2.95
CA LEU A 98 9.93 -11.51 3.61
C LEU A 98 10.42 -11.48 5.06
N ALA A 99 10.36 -12.61 5.78
CA ALA A 99 10.84 -12.66 7.15
C ALA A 99 12.36 -12.48 7.22
N ASP A 100 13.09 -13.06 6.27
CA ASP A 100 14.52 -12.84 6.08
C ASP A 100 14.84 -11.39 5.73
N ASP A 101 14.17 -10.84 4.71
CA ASP A 101 14.41 -9.50 4.17
C ASP A 101 14.16 -8.41 5.23
N VAL A 102 13.20 -8.64 6.13
CA VAL A 102 12.68 -7.63 7.07
C VAL A 102 13.16 -7.84 8.51
N PHE A 103 13.38 -9.08 8.93
CA PHE A 103 13.83 -9.41 10.29
C PHE A 103 15.20 -10.09 10.35
N GLY A 104 15.77 -10.53 9.22
CA GLY A 104 16.97 -11.36 9.20
C GLY A 104 16.76 -12.77 9.76
N ASP A 105 15.49 -13.22 9.83
CA ASP A 105 15.11 -14.48 10.46
C ASP A 105 13.92 -15.08 9.72
N ARG A 106 14.20 -16.10 8.90
CA ARG A 106 13.21 -16.83 8.08
C ARG A 106 12.10 -17.49 8.90
N THR A 107 12.30 -17.71 10.20
CA THR A 107 11.32 -18.39 11.06
C THR A 107 10.14 -17.49 11.46
N ARG A 108 10.28 -16.15 11.33
CA ARG A 108 9.26 -15.15 11.70
C ARG A 108 8.08 -15.03 10.73
N THR A 109 7.71 -16.14 10.10
CA THR A 109 6.63 -16.19 9.10
C THR A 109 5.26 -15.82 9.67
N VAL A 110 4.97 -16.16 10.93
CA VAL A 110 3.69 -15.81 11.59
C VAL A 110 3.57 -14.29 11.75
N THR A 111 4.65 -13.63 12.16
CA THR A 111 4.73 -12.17 12.27
C THR A 111 4.52 -11.52 10.91
N VAL A 112 5.22 -11.99 9.87
CA VAL A 112 5.05 -11.50 8.49
C VAL A 112 3.61 -11.68 8.03
N ARG A 113 3.00 -12.85 8.22
CA ARG A 113 1.61 -13.11 7.81
C ARG A 113 0.65 -12.16 8.52
N ALA A 114 0.85 -11.90 9.80
CA ALA A 114 0.04 -10.98 10.57
C ALA A 114 0.19 -9.53 10.06
N GLU A 115 1.41 -9.06 9.83
CA GLU A 115 1.67 -7.73 9.27
C GLU A 115 1.11 -7.59 7.85
N MET A 116 1.35 -8.57 6.97
CA MET A 116 0.79 -8.58 5.62
C MET A 116 -0.73 -8.61 5.61
N SER A 117 -1.36 -9.29 6.58
CA SER A 117 -2.81 -9.22 6.76
C SER A 117 -3.26 -7.78 7.07
N ARG A 118 -2.58 -7.09 7.98
CA ARG A 118 -2.89 -5.69 8.34
C ARG A 118 -2.69 -4.73 7.16
N VAL A 119 -1.60 -4.89 6.42
CA VAL A 119 -1.29 -4.12 5.20
C VAL A 119 -2.39 -4.35 4.15
N ARG A 120 -2.75 -5.61 3.89
CA ARG A 120 -3.77 -5.96 2.90
C ARG A 120 -5.15 -5.41 3.22
N ARG A 121 -5.52 -5.21 4.50
CA ARG A 121 -6.81 -4.58 4.83
C ARG A 121 -7.00 -3.21 4.17
N ASN A 122 -5.92 -2.49 3.86
CA ASN A 122 -6.00 -1.21 3.18
C ASN A 122 -5.51 -1.24 1.73
N LEU A 123 -5.00 -2.39 1.26
CA LEU A 123 -4.35 -2.55 -0.05
C LEU A 123 -4.84 -3.81 -0.78
N ALA A 124 -6.02 -4.34 -0.43
CA ALA A 124 -6.53 -5.63 -0.90
C ALA A 124 -6.66 -5.72 -2.43
N GLY A 125 -6.92 -4.59 -3.10
CA GLY A 125 -7.02 -4.48 -4.55
C GLY A 125 -5.69 -4.33 -5.29
N VAL A 126 -4.58 -4.05 -4.61
CA VAL A 126 -3.27 -3.84 -5.24
C VAL A 126 -2.21 -4.88 -4.85
N LEU A 127 -2.47 -5.65 -3.79
CA LEU A 127 -1.57 -6.71 -3.33
C LEU A 127 -2.15 -8.10 -3.61
N ALA A 128 -1.39 -8.92 -4.32
CA ALA A 128 -1.64 -10.34 -4.45
C ALA A 128 -1.00 -11.14 -3.30
N HIS A 129 -1.46 -12.37 -3.12
CA HIS A 129 -0.94 -13.29 -2.10
C HIS A 129 -0.41 -14.57 -2.78
N ARG A 130 0.60 -15.19 -2.16
CA ARG A 130 1.25 -16.44 -2.60
C ARG A 130 1.84 -16.39 -4.03
N PRO A 131 3.06 -15.84 -4.21
CA PRO A 131 3.83 -15.06 -3.23
C PRO A 131 3.19 -13.68 -2.98
N TYR A 132 3.52 -13.05 -1.85
CA TYR A 132 3.12 -11.67 -1.58
C TYR A 132 3.78 -10.77 -2.61
N ARG A 133 2.99 -9.94 -3.32
CA ARG A 133 3.50 -9.01 -4.34
C ARG A 133 2.50 -7.90 -4.61
N PHE A 134 2.98 -6.80 -5.19
CA PHE A 134 2.08 -5.93 -5.94
C PHE A 134 1.61 -6.66 -7.19
N ARG A 135 0.31 -6.54 -7.48
CA ARG A 135 -0.31 -7.07 -8.69
C ARG A 135 0.39 -6.55 -9.95
N GLU A 136 0.35 -7.30 -11.04
CA GLU A 136 1.12 -7.00 -12.26
C GLU A 136 0.55 -5.76 -12.96
N GLU A 137 -0.77 -5.66 -12.98
CA GLU A 137 -1.57 -4.54 -13.45
C GLU A 137 -1.38 -3.24 -12.64
N VAL A 138 -0.62 -3.28 -11.55
CA VAL A 138 -0.37 -2.13 -10.68
C VAL A 138 0.99 -1.49 -10.99
N ALA A 139 0.97 -0.26 -11.46
CA ALA A 139 2.17 0.55 -11.57
C ALA A 139 2.64 0.95 -10.16
N VAL A 140 3.87 0.61 -9.78
CA VAL A 140 4.42 0.96 -8.46
C VAL A 140 5.60 1.88 -8.65
N GLU A 141 5.56 3.02 -7.97
CA GLU A 141 6.64 3.99 -7.91
C GLU A 141 7.10 4.13 -6.46
N VAL A 142 8.40 4.18 -6.26
CA VAL A 142 9.01 4.43 -4.94
C VAL A 142 9.72 5.77 -4.98
N LEU A 143 9.21 6.76 -4.26
CA LEU A 143 9.92 8.01 -4.07
C LEU A 143 10.96 7.78 -2.98
N ARG A 144 12.23 7.77 -3.39
CA ARG A 144 13.37 7.59 -2.49
C ARG A 144 13.89 8.95 -2.01
N PRO A 145 14.56 9.01 -0.84
CA PRO A 145 15.25 10.22 -0.43
C PRO A 145 16.43 10.52 -1.36
N GLU A 146 16.87 11.77 -1.39
CA GLU A 146 18.04 12.20 -2.20
C GLU A 146 19.32 11.46 -1.78
N ARG A 147 19.49 11.23 -0.47
CA ARG A 147 20.60 10.45 0.07
C ARG A 147 20.11 9.04 0.43
N PRO A 148 20.73 7.97 -0.11
CA PRO A 148 20.35 6.60 0.24
C PRO A 148 20.37 6.30 1.75
N ALA A 149 21.30 6.94 2.49
CA ALA A 149 21.39 6.81 3.96
C ALA A 149 20.11 7.24 4.70
N ASP A 150 19.30 8.12 4.11
CA ASP A 150 18.05 8.61 4.70
C ASP A 150 16.85 7.69 4.45
N LEU A 151 17.04 6.57 3.73
CA LEU A 151 15.96 5.62 3.46
C LEU A 151 15.60 4.86 4.74
N LEU A 152 14.44 5.18 5.32
CA LEU A 152 13.91 4.53 6.52
C LEU A 152 14.95 4.45 7.65
N PRO A 153 15.61 5.55 8.07
CA PRO A 153 16.95 5.57 8.69
C PRO A 153 17.08 4.75 9.99
N HIS A 154 15.98 4.57 10.72
CA HIS A 154 15.94 3.80 11.98
C HIS A 154 15.62 2.31 11.78
N SER A 155 15.34 1.87 10.55
CA SER A 155 15.09 0.47 10.24
C SER A 155 16.37 -0.35 10.35
N THR A 156 16.26 -1.52 10.98
CA THR A 156 17.30 -2.55 11.05
C THR A 156 17.09 -3.67 10.04
N ALA A 157 16.04 -3.59 9.22
CA ALA A 157 15.70 -4.61 8.23
C ALA A 157 16.86 -4.83 7.24
N PRO A 158 17.32 -6.08 7.01
CA PRO A 158 18.42 -6.37 6.09
C PRO A 158 18.24 -5.77 4.70
N ALA A 159 17.07 -5.92 4.09
CA ALA A 159 16.79 -5.41 2.75
C ALA A 159 16.79 -3.88 2.68
N VAL A 160 16.38 -3.21 3.76
CA VAL A 160 16.45 -1.74 3.84
C VAL A 160 17.90 -1.29 3.97
N ARG A 161 18.69 -1.93 4.83
CA ARG A 161 20.13 -1.63 4.98
C ARG A 161 20.88 -1.81 3.68
N ALA A 162 20.58 -2.87 2.93
CA ALA A 162 21.14 -3.10 1.60
C ALA A 162 20.76 -1.98 0.62
N GLY A 163 19.55 -1.43 0.72
CA GLY A 163 19.11 -0.29 -0.10
C GLY A 163 19.70 1.08 0.29
N ARG A 164 20.48 1.16 1.38
CA ARG A 164 21.22 2.38 1.77
C ARG A 164 22.68 2.37 1.31
N ALA A 165 23.19 1.21 0.91
CA ALA A 165 24.55 1.03 0.42
C ALA A 165 24.66 1.56 -1.01
#